data_AF-A0A9X1IR71-F1
#
_entry.id   AF-A0A9X1IR71-F1
#
_cell.length_a   1.000
_cell.length_b   1.000
_cell.length_c   1.000
_cell.angle_alpha   90.00
_cell.angle_beta   90.00
_cell.angle_gamma   90.00
#
_symmetry.space_group_name_H-M   'P 1'
#
loop_
_entity.id
_entity.type
_entity.pdbx_description
1 polymer ?
#
loop_
_entity_poly.entity_id
_entity_poly.type
_entity_poly.pdbx_seq_one_letter_code
_entity_poly.pdbx_strand_id
1 'polypeptide(L)'
;MRTLIEEMVDIQRKMGETAYAARKDASQKPALIAMRRAFAKQVIAVAEAAGNDPGLRANPTLEAEFRQRLAQMRSGIALHQAKWPAVLLDDGNDEFRTSADAIIKTNREFAAWALSILP
;
A
#
# COMPACT_ATOMS: atom_id res chain seq x y z
N MET A 1 -9.93 -4.11 -12.64
CA MET A 1 -8.61 -3.89 -12.02
C MET A 1 -8.35 -2.42 -11.68
N ARG A 2 -8.63 -1.46 -12.58
CA ARG A 2 -8.57 -0.01 -12.30
C ARG A 2 -9.15 0.39 -10.93
N THR A 3 -10.40 0.05 -10.67
CA THR A 3 -11.07 0.31 -9.37
C THR A 3 -10.32 -0.25 -8.16
N LEU A 4 -9.75 -1.46 -8.28
CA LEU A 4 -9.00 -2.07 -7.18
C LEU A 4 -7.73 -1.27 -6.84
N ILE A 5 -7.09 -0.69 -7.85
CA ILE A 5 -5.90 0.15 -7.66
C ILE A 5 -6.28 1.48 -7.03
N GLU A 6 -7.37 2.10 -7.48
CA GLU A 6 -7.90 3.34 -6.89
C GLU A 6 -8.29 3.14 -5.42
N GLU A 7 -8.99 2.04 -5.11
CA GLU A 7 -9.31 1.65 -3.72
C GLU A 7 -8.05 1.41 -2.89
N MET A 8 -7.02 0.78 -3.46
CA MET A 8 -5.75 0.56 -2.77
C MET A 8 -5.07 1.88 -2.40
N VAL A 9 -5.10 2.87 -3.29
CA VAL A 9 -4.59 4.23 -3.02
C VAL A 9 -5.39 4.91 -1.91
N ASP A 10 -6.72 4.82 -1.95
CA ASP A 10 -7.58 5.43 -0.92
C ASP A 10 -7.38 4.77 0.45
N ILE A 11 -7.29 3.44 0.51
CA ILE A 11 -6.98 2.71 1.74
C ILE A 11 -5.62 3.13 2.29
N GLN A 12 -4.59 3.26 1.43
CA GLN A 12 -3.27 3.68 1.88
C GLN A 12 -3.29 5.11 2.45
N ARG A 13 -3.98 6.04 1.79
CA ARG A 13 -4.14 7.42 2.26
C ARG A 13 -4.78 7.45 3.65
N LYS A 14 -5.94 6.80 3.79
CA LYS A 14 -6.66 6.68 5.07
C LYS A 14 -5.80 6.00 6.14
N MET A 15 -5.05 4.96 5.78
CA MET A 15 -4.15 4.27 6.71
C MET A 15 -3.05 5.20 7.24
N GLY A 16 -2.49 6.07 6.38
CA GLY A 16 -1.53 7.09 6.78
C GLY A 16 -2.14 8.10 7.75
N GLU A 17 -3.33 8.62 7.45
CA GLU A 17 -4.08 9.52 8.34
C GLU A 17 -4.34 8.88 9.71
N THR A 18 -4.81 7.62 9.73
CA THR A 18 -5.01 6.86 10.98
C THR A 18 -3.70 6.62 11.71
N ALA A 19 -2.58 6.41 11.00
CA ALA A 19 -1.27 6.25 11.64
C ALA A 19 -0.82 7.52 12.35
N TYR A 20 -1.00 8.69 11.72
CA TYR A 20 -0.73 9.98 12.37
C TYR A 20 -1.64 10.22 13.58
N ALA A 21 -2.91 9.85 13.50
CA ALA A 21 -3.83 9.93 14.64
C ALA A 21 -3.39 8.99 15.78
N ALA A 22 -3.02 7.74 15.46
CA ALA A 22 -2.58 6.73 16.42
C ALA A 22 -1.26 7.03 17.14
N ARG A 23 -0.42 7.90 16.57
CA ARG A 23 0.75 8.46 17.27
C ARG A 23 0.36 9.34 18.45
N LYS A 24 -0.75 10.08 18.32
CA LYS A 24 -1.22 11.06 19.32
C LYS A 24 -2.26 10.48 20.27
N ASP A 25 -3.02 9.51 19.81
CA ASP A 25 -4.13 8.91 20.54
C ASP A 25 -4.08 7.38 20.41
N ALA A 26 -3.75 6.71 21.52
CA ALA A 26 -3.66 5.26 21.57
C ALA A 26 -5.00 4.56 21.25
N SER A 27 -6.14 5.24 21.42
CA SER A 27 -7.47 4.69 21.09
C SER A 27 -7.65 4.46 19.58
N GLN A 28 -6.83 5.08 18.73
CA GLN A 28 -6.85 4.90 17.28
C GLN A 28 -6.03 3.68 16.81
N LYS A 29 -5.25 3.05 17.69
CA LYS A 29 -4.40 1.89 17.33
C LYS A 29 -5.21 0.70 16.76
N PRO A 30 -6.39 0.33 17.30
CA PRO A 30 -7.25 -0.68 16.69
C PRO A 30 -7.69 -0.33 15.27
N ALA A 31 -8.02 0.94 15.00
CA ALA A 31 -8.39 1.41 13.67
C ALA A 31 -7.21 1.29 12.70
N LEU A 32 -5.99 1.65 13.13
CA LEU A 32 -4.78 1.47 12.33
C LEU A 32 -4.54 -0.02 11.98
N ILE A 33 -4.72 -0.93 12.95
CA ILE A 33 -4.60 -2.37 12.72
C ILE A 33 -5.64 -2.85 11.69
N ALA A 34 -6.88 -2.37 11.79
CA ALA A 34 -7.93 -2.68 10.82
C ALA A 34 -7.57 -2.20 9.41
N MET A 35 -7.04 -0.97 9.29
CA MET A 35 -6.59 -0.41 8.02
C MET A 35 -5.42 -1.18 7.41
N ARG A 36 -4.43 -1.61 8.20
CA ARG A 36 -3.33 -2.46 7.72
C ARG A 36 -3.84 -3.79 7.16
N ARG A 37 -4.84 -4.40 7.81
CA ARG A 37 -5.50 -5.62 7.32
C ARG A 37 -6.28 -5.38 6.03
N ALA A 38 -7.03 -4.28 5.95
CA ALA A 38 -7.76 -3.90 4.75
C ALA A 38 -6.80 -3.68 3.57
N PHE A 39 -5.69 -2.99 3.79
CA PHE A 39 -4.66 -2.79 2.78
C PHE A 39 -4.05 -4.11 2.31
N ALA A 40 -3.70 -5.02 3.23
CA ALA A 40 -3.17 -6.33 2.86
C ALA A 40 -4.15 -7.14 2.00
N LYS A 41 -5.45 -7.12 2.33
CA LYS A 41 -6.51 -7.73 1.52
C LYS A 41 -6.60 -7.11 0.13
N GLN A 42 -6.53 -5.78 0.04
CA GLN A 42 -6.59 -5.10 -1.25
C GLN A 42 -5.40 -5.43 -2.15
N VAL A 43 -4.19 -5.53 -1.57
CA VAL A 43 -2.99 -5.95 -2.31
C VAL A 43 -3.14 -7.37 -2.86
N ILE A 44 -3.75 -8.29 -2.11
CA ILE A 44 -4.06 -9.65 -2.58
C ILE A 44 -5.07 -9.58 -3.73
N ALA A 45 -6.15 -8.82 -3.58
CA ALA A 45 -7.16 -8.66 -4.64
C ALA A 45 -6.57 -8.09 -5.93
N VAL A 46 -5.66 -7.11 -5.84
CA VAL A 46 -4.93 -6.57 -7.00
C VAL A 46 -4.04 -7.65 -7.64
N ALA A 47 -3.32 -8.45 -6.85
CA ALA A 47 -2.46 -9.52 -7.35
C ALA A 47 -3.27 -10.60 -8.09
N GLU A 48 -4.41 -11.02 -7.52
CA GLU A 48 -5.31 -12.01 -8.12
C GLU A 48 -5.97 -11.48 -9.40
N ALA A 49 -6.40 -10.21 -9.39
CA ALA A 49 -6.97 -9.57 -10.58
C ALA A 49 -5.93 -9.45 -11.70
N ALA A 50 -4.69 -9.04 -11.37
CA ALA A 50 -3.60 -8.96 -12.34
C ALA A 50 -3.27 -10.34 -12.94
N GLY A 51 -3.26 -11.38 -12.11
CA GLY A 51 -3.04 -12.75 -12.57
C GLY A 51 -4.12 -13.27 -13.52
N ASN A 52 -5.31 -12.65 -13.56
CA ASN A 52 -6.43 -13.01 -14.43
C ASN A 52 -6.73 -11.98 -15.54
N ASP A 53 -5.95 -10.90 -15.62
CA ASP A 53 -6.18 -9.85 -16.61
C ASP A 53 -5.75 -10.29 -18.02
N PRO A 54 -6.65 -10.28 -19.02
CA PRO A 54 -6.31 -10.70 -20.37
C PRO A 54 -5.23 -9.83 -21.03
N GLY A 55 -5.20 -8.53 -20.74
CA GLY A 55 -4.24 -7.60 -21.32
C GLY A 55 -2.83 -7.84 -20.80
N LEU A 56 -2.68 -8.04 -19.49
CA LEU A 56 -1.41 -8.44 -18.89
C LEU A 56 -0.97 -9.82 -19.37
N ARG A 57 -1.86 -10.83 -19.41
CA ARG A 57 -1.52 -12.17 -19.89
C ARG A 57 -1.08 -12.22 -21.36
N ALA A 58 -1.60 -11.32 -22.19
CA ALA A 58 -1.19 -11.20 -23.58
C ALA A 58 0.23 -10.62 -23.73
N ASN A 59 0.79 -10.00 -22.69
CA ASN A 59 2.12 -9.42 -22.68
C ASN A 59 2.93 -9.88 -21.44
N PRO A 60 3.65 -11.01 -21.53
CA PRO A 60 4.40 -11.58 -20.40
C PRO A 60 5.43 -10.63 -19.78
N THR A 61 6.03 -9.74 -20.57
CA THR A 61 6.97 -8.74 -20.08
C THR A 61 6.26 -7.71 -19.19
N LEU A 62 5.11 -7.22 -19.63
CA LEU A 62 4.30 -6.28 -18.86
C LEU A 62 3.74 -6.93 -17.59
N GLU A 63 3.31 -8.19 -17.66
CA GLU A 63 2.89 -8.94 -16.49
C GLU A 63 4.02 -9.10 -15.46
N ALA A 64 5.23 -9.44 -15.91
CA ALA A 64 6.40 -9.55 -15.04
C ALA A 64 6.74 -8.20 -14.39
N GLU A 65 6.71 -7.11 -15.15
CA GLU A 65 6.92 -5.75 -14.63
C GLU A 65 5.86 -5.38 -13.59
N PHE A 66 4.58 -5.70 -13.84
CA PHE A 66 3.49 -5.46 -12.90
C PHE A 66 3.73 -6.17 -11.57
N ARG A 67 4.04 -7.47 -11.63
CA ARG A 67 4.32 -8.29 -10.45
C ARG A 67 5.52 -7.76 -9.68
N GLN A 68 6.59 -7.37 -10.38
CA GLN A 68 7.79 -6.79 -9.76
C GLN A 68 7.46 -5.48 -9.02
N ARG A 69 6.78 -4.53 -9.66
CA ARG A 69 6.44 -3.24 -9.04
C ARG A 69 5.46 -3.41 -7.88
N LEU A 70 4.47 -4.28 -8.01
CA LEU A 70 3.53 -4.62 -6.92
C LEU A 70 4.29 -5.22 -5.72
N ALA A 71 5.22 -6.14 -5.97
CA ALA A 71 6.03 -6.75 -4.93
C ALA A 71 6.94 -5.73 -4.23
N GLN A 72 7.58 -4.83 -4.97
CA GLN A 72 8.40 -3.75 -4.41
C GLN A 72 7.59 -2.83 -3.50
N MET A 73 6.41 -2.38 -3.96
CA MET A 73 5.50 -1.55 -3.16
C MET A 73 5.07 -2.28 -1.87
N ARG A 74 4.63 -3.54 -1.99
CA ARG A 74 4.20 -4.35 -0.84
C ARG A 74 5.32 -4.53 0.18
N SER A 75 6.52 -4.86 -0.27
CA SER A 75 7.69 -5.06 0.61
C SER A 75 8.10 -3.78 1.33
N GLY A 76 8.07 -2.63 0.64
CA GLY A 76 8.36 -1.34 1.27
C GLY A 76 7.38 -1.00 2.40
N ILE A 77 6.08 -1.25 2.17
CA ILE A 77 5.06 -1.05 3.20
C ILE A 77 5.22 -2.04 4.35
N ALA A 78 5.48 -3.31 4.08
CA ALA A 78 5.70 -4.31 5.11
C ALA A 78 6.90 -3.96 6.00
N LEU A 79 8.01 -3.51 5.41
CA LEU A 79 9.20 -3.08 6.14
C LEU A 79 8.90 -1.87 7.04
N HIS A 80 8.19 -0.87 6.50
CA HIS A 80 7.73 0.27 7.31
C HIS A 80 6.87 -0.21 8.49
N GLN A 81 5.86 -1.03 8.24
CA GLN A 81 4.95 -1.49 9.29
C GLN A 81 5.64 -2.38 10.35
N ALA A 82 6.70 -3.09 9.98
CA ALA A 82 7.53 -3.88 10.90
C ALA A 82 8.42 -2.99 11.79
N LYS A 83 9.01 -1.92 11.23
CA LYS A 83 9.82 -0.95 11.99
C LYS A 83 8.95 -0.09 12.93
N TRP A 84 7.73 0.22 12.51
CA TRP A 84 6.77 0.98 13.31
C TRP A 84 5.47 0.18 13.53
N PRO A 85 5.48 -0.83 14.41
CA PRO A 85 4.29 -1.61 14.71
C PRO A 85 3.25 -0.73 15.40
N ALA A 86 1.97 -0.90 15.05
CA ALA A 86 0.88 -0.03 15.52
C ALA A 86 0.80 0.09 17.06
N VAL A 87 1.16 -0.97 17.78
CA VAL A 87 1.13 -1.01 19.26
C VAL A 87 2.23 -0.17 19.90
N LEU A 88 3.39 -0.03 19.25
CA LEU A 88 4.53 0.77 19.70
C LEU A 88 4.63 2.11 18.98
N LEU A 89 3.64 2.46 18.16
CA LEU A 89 3.62 3.73 17.46
C LEU A 89 3.38 4.86 18.48
N ASP A 90 4.32 5.79 18.57
CA ASP A 90 4.32 6.93 19.48
C ASP A 90 4.63 8.24 18.74
N ASP A 91 4.44 9.36 19.43
CA ASP A 91 4.82 10.67 18.91
C ASP A 91 6.25 11.02 19.33
N GLY A 92 7.11 11.36 18.37
CA GLY A 92 8.50 11.72 18.62
C GLY A 92 9.51 11.21 17.59
N ASN A 93 9.10 10.30 16.70
CA ASN A 93 10.01 9.72 15.72
C ASN A 93 9.90 10.42 14.34
N ASP A 94 10.92 11.20 13.97
CA ASP A 94 11.01 11.85 12.65
C ASP A 94 11.34 10.84 11.53
N GLU A 95 12.04 9.74 11.84
CA GLU A 95 12.30 8.68 10.85
C GLU A 95 11.01 8.02 10.38
N PHE A 96 9.98 7.97 11.24
CA PHE A 96 8.65 7.52 10.83
C PHE A 96 8.11 8.37 9.68
N ARG A 97 8.22 9.71 9.77
CA ARG A 97 7.67 10.62 8.76
C ARG A 97 8.39 10.41 7.43
N THR A 98 9.72 10.42 7.46
CA THR A 98 10.54 10.15 6.27
C THR A 98 10.19 8.80 5.63
N SER A 99 10.01 7.76 6.43
CA SER A 99 9.61 6.45 5.90
C SER A 99 8.18 6.42 5.40
N ALA A 100 7.24 7.08 6.09
CA ALA A 100 5.85 7.21 5.66
C ALA A 100 5.76 7.91 4.30
N ASP A 101 6.51 8.99 4.11
CA ASP A 101 6.56 9.73 2.85
C ASP A 101 7.14 8.87 1.72
N ALA A 102 8.18 8.08 2.00
CA ALA A 102 8.75 7.15 1.03
C ALA A 102 7.73 6.09 0.59
N ILE A 103 6.98 5.47 1.51
CA ILE A 103 5.96 4.47 1.13
C ILE A 103 4.77 5.09 0.40
N ILE A 104 4.37 6.32 0.74
CA ILE A 104 3.32 7.05 0.02
C ILE A 104 3.77 7.31 -1.41
N LYS A 105 5.01 7.75 -1.59
CA LYS A 105 5.60 7.97 -2.91
C LYS A 105 5.63 6.68 -3.72
N THR A 106 6.18 5.58 -3.19
CA THR A 106 6.26 4.30 -3.91
C THR A 106 4.89 3.78 -4.32
N ASN A 107 3.87 3.89 -3.46
CA ASN A 107 2.53 3.45 -3.82
C ASN A 107 1.88 4.34 -4.88
N ARG A 108 2.07 5.67 -4.82
CA ARG A 108 1.60 6.59 -5.86
C ARG A 108 2.26 6.32 -7.20
N GLU A 109 3.56 6.08 -7.21
CA GLU A 109 4.31 5.73 -8.42
C GLU A 109 3.82 4.42 -9.04
N PHE A 110 3.63 3.39 -8.22
CA PHE A 110 3.04 2.13 -8.68
C PHE A 110 1.62 2.34 -9.23
N ALA A 111 0.75 3.03 -8.48
CA ALA A 111 -0.63 3.23 -8.89
C ALA A 111 -0.74 4.06 -10.17
N ALA A 112 0.01 5.15 -10.30
CA ALA A 112 0.02 5.98 -11.50
C ALA A 112 0.49 5.19 -12.72
N TRP A 113 1.58 4.43 -12.58
CA TRP A 113 2.06 3.55 -13.64
C TRP A 113 1.02 2.50 -14.01
N ALA A 114 0.46 1.79 -13.02
CA ALA A 114 -0.52 0.75 -13.27
C ALA A 114 -1.76 1.32 -13.97
N LEU A 115 -2.30 2.44 -13.50
CA LEU A 115 -3.45 3.10 -14.13
C LEU A 115 -3.18 3.60 -15.56
N SER A 116 -1.91 3.79 -15.95
CA SER A 116 -1.52 4.19 -17.31
C SER A 116 -1.49 3.03 -18.30
N ILE A 117 -1.32 1.79 -17.82
CA ILE A 117 -1.25 0.58 -18.66
C ILE A 117 -2.55 -0.22 -18.67
N LEU A 118 -3.47 0.09 -17.74
CA LEU A 118 -4.76 -0.57 -17.65
C LEU A 118 -5.82 0.18 -18.48
N PRO A 119 -6.69 -0.56 -19.20
CA PRO A 119 -7.78 0.04 -19.95
C PRO A 119 -8.79 0.80 -19.07
#